data_AF-A0AAN8KNT3-F1
#
_entry.id   AF-A0AAN8KNT3-F1
#
_cell.length_a   1.000
_cell.length_b   1.000
_cell.length_c   1.000
_cell.angle_alpha   90.00
_cell.angle_beta   90.00
_cell.angle_gamma   90.00
#
_symmetry.space_group_name_H-M   'P 1'
#
loop_
_entity.id
_entity.type
_entity.pdbx_description
1 polymer ?
#
loop_
_entity_poly.entity_id
_entity_poly.type
_entity_poly.pdbx_seq_one_letter_code
_entity_poly.pdbx_strand_id
1 'polypeptide(L)'
;MSVLTPGYNLNQGSEIPSITILQDKKSQGPFESKLESKVESNPPKLGTKDGRKEIKSKIFDMPITEEVNATSMEQEHRTVPKPTEPNKKRSIDSNKENDEHKRLKSENLTLKEKIFNLQEEIRKLERRIYDHQRDIDDEDEIEAIVNEFGSQPYTGIMPKEYYNRIQRHLDFLMGDLDPKHLLKSLLLRHVINKGDVGTLKSALHSRGRRACAEALIFVILRCTLSVYKQFLICLEENGYFSAMKKLEPGIEFYEGKIKFSNQKHHFIKNQKSPEYKERVKLFEESIEKLYKTVPGEQVVGVRALTKGCVEVSFHVISLGGKSNEEELRRVLEDAIKSGKIGDDAVSPEGFSFQKISSDELTEMGLTSQKKQTMDDLEREIGKLEAEKIRLTVDLNHTKTENHELKKEIEKLRRVGEENEKLRIQLADAQRLEEENRKLKERIEQLEQK
;
A
#
# COMPACT_ATOMS: atom_id res chain seq x y z
N MET A 1 -30.71 -28.77 37.79
CA MET A 1 -30.47 -28.74 36.33
C MET A 1 -29.19 -27.97 36.11
N SER A 2 -28.09 -28.68 35.86
CA SER A 2 -26.76 -28.11 35.73
C SER A 2 -26.16 -28.65 34.44
N VAL A 3 -25.87 -27.75 33.51
CA VAL A 3 -25.38 -28.06 32.16
C VAL A 3 -23.88 -28.33 32.25
N LEU A 4 -23.48 -29.55 31.89
CA LEU A 4 -22.08 -29.97 31.77
C LEU A 4 -21.52 -29.53 30.42
N THR A 5 -20.40 -28.82 30.45
CA THR A 5 -19.52 -28.60 29.29
C THR A 5 -18.55 -29.79 29.14
N PRO A 6 -18.24 -30.27 27.92
CA PRO A 6 -17.16 -31.23 27.73
C PRO A 6 -15.83 -30.49 27.52
N GLY A 7 -14.89 -30.72 28.43
CA GLY A 7 -13.47 -30.36 28.26
C GLY A 7 -12.78 -31.37 27.36
N TYR A 8 -12.05 -30.88 26.35
CA TYR A 8 -11.17 -31.70 25.52
C TYR A 8 -9.85 -31.97 26.24
N ASN A 9 -9.54 -33.26 26.36
CA ASN A 9 -8.37 -33.81 27.03
C ASN A 9 -7.28 -34.07 25.98
N LEU A 10 -6.23 -33.25 25.96
CA LEU A 10 -5.03 -33.45 25.14
C LEU A 10 -4.06 -34.37 25.88
N ASN A 11 -4.22 -35.68 25.73
CA ASN A 11 -3.19 -36.67 26.07
C ASN A 11 -3.54 -38.02 25.44
N GLN A 12 -3.21 -38.20 24.17
CA GLN A 12 -2.91 -39.52 23.61
C GLN A 12 -1.72 -39.39 22.67
N GLY A 13 -0.61 -40.01 23.09
CA GLY A 13 0.60 -40.13 22.30
C GLY A 13 0.34 -41.00 21.08
N SER A 14 0.71 -40.46 19.92
CA SER A 14 0.89 -41.26 18.71
C SER A 14 2.38 -41.58 18.61
N GLU A 15 2.68 -42.88 18.71
CA GLU A 15 3.99 -43.45 18.48
C GLU A 15 4.42 -43.16 17.04
N ILE A 16 5.59 -42.53 16.90
CA ILE A 16 6.26 -42.34 15.60
C ILE A 16 6.85 -43.70 15.20
N PRO A 17 6.55 -44.26 14.01
CA PRO A 17 7.23 -45.46 13.56
C PRO A 17 8.70 -45.11 13.26
N SER A 18 9.60 -45.74 14.02
CA SER A 18 11.03 -45.70 13.79
C SER A 18 11.36 -46.31 12.42
N ILE A 19 11.91 -45.50 11.52
CA ILE A 19 12.43 -45.98 10.23
C ILE A 19 13.80 -46.60 10.49
N THR A 20 13.85 -47.93 10.45
CA THR A 20 15.09 -48.71 10.44
C THR A 20 15.78 -48.53 9.09
N ILE A 21 16.92 -47.83 9.08
CA ILE A 21 17.81 -47.74 7.91
C ILE A 21 18.60 -49.06 7.84
N LEU A 22 18.21 -49.94 6.91
CA LEU A 22 19.02 -51.07 6.50
C LEU A 22 20.19 -50.58 5.65
N GLN A 23 21.40 -50.64 6.23
CA GLN A 23 22.65 -50.50 5.50
C GLN A 23 22.95 -51.80 4.75
N ASP A 24 22.74 -51.82 3.44
CA ASP A 24 23.29 -52.88 2.60
C ASP A 24 24.74 -52.59 2.22
N LYS A 25 25.59 -53.52 2.60
CA LYS A 25 27.02 -53.58 2.28
C LYS A 25 27.22 -54.38 0.98
N LYS A 26 28.09 -53.83 0.13
CA LYS A 26 28.99 -54.50 -0.83
C LYS A 26 28.36 -55.23 -2.04
N SER A 27 28.65 -54.68 -3.22
CA SER A 27 29.26 -55.48 -4.30
C SER A 27 30.23 -54.61 -5.12
N GLN A 28 31.51 -54.94 -5.03
CA GLN A 28 32.56 -54.48 -5.93
C GLN A 28 32.52 -55.30 -7.22
N GLY A 29 32.75 -54.66 -8.37
CA GLY A 29 33.03 -55.32 -9.64
C GLY A 29 33.40 -54.27 -10.71
N PRO A 30 34.53 -54.41 -11.43
CA PRO A 30 35.15 -53.32 -12.18
C PRO A 30 34.69 -53.30 -13.64
N PHE A 31 34.56 -52.11 -14.21
CA PHE A 31 34.65 -51.94 -15.66
C PHE A 31 35.54 -50.76 -15.99
N GLU A 32 36.69 -51.09 -16.57
CA GLU A 32 37.47 -50.19 -17.40
C GLU A 32 36.65 -49.80 -18.64
N SER A 33 36.67 -48.54 -19.02
CA SER A 33 37.03 -48.20 -20.40
C SER A 33 37.47 -46.75 -20.48
N LYS A 34 38.68 -46.60 -21.01
CA LYS A 34 39.28 -45.40 -21.55
C LYS A 34 38.37 -44.83 -22.64
N LEU A 35 38.19 -43.51 -22.66
CA LEU A 35 38.25 -42.75 -23.90
C LEU A 35 38.54 -41.28 -23.61
N GLU A 36 39.71 -40.87 -24.07
CA GLU A 36 40.16 -39.50 -24.20
C GLU A 36 39.29 -38.77 -25.23
N SER A 37 38.93 -37.52 -24.95
CA SER A 37 38.92 -36.50 -26.00
C SER A 37 39.24 -35.13 -25.43
N LYS A 38 40.36 -34.61 -25.91
CA LYS A 38 40.80 -33.22 -25.79
C LYS A 38 39.76 -32.31 -26.43
N VAL A 39 39.33 -31.27 -25.71
CA VAL A 39 38.82 -30.04 -26.33
C VAL A 39 39.47 -28.86 -25.63
N GLU A 40 40.46 -28.28 -26.30
CA GLU A 40 40.95 -26.93 -26.04
C GLU A 40 39.82 -25.94 -26.34
N SER A 41 39.40 -25.15 -25.35
CA SER A 41 38.61 -23.94 -25.58
C SER A 41 39.42 -22.72 -25.14
N ASN A 42 40.00 -22.03 -26.13
CA ASN A 42 40.57 -20.70 -25.97
C ASN A 42 39.50 -19.70 -25.48
N PRO A 43 39.84 -18.76 -24.58
CA PRO A 43 38.93 -17.69 -24.18
C PRO A 43 38.84 -16.60 -25.26
N PRO A 44 37.65 -16.02 -25.53
CA PRO A 44 37.55 -14.90 -26.45
C PRO A 44 38.02 -13.59 -25.80
N LYS A 45 38.83 -12.86 -26.58
CA LYS A 45 39.31 -11.50 -26.30
C LYS A 45 38.14 -10.51 -26.24
N LEU A 46 38.03 -9.80 -25.12
CA LEU A 46 37.19 -8.61 -24.97
C LEU A 46 37.78 -7.47 -25.81
N GLY A 47 37.11 -7.13 -26.91
CA GLY A 47 37.36 -5.93 -27.69
C GLY A 47 36.63 -4.74 -27.09
N THR A 48 37.39 -3.76 -26.63
CA THR A 48 36.95 -2.40 -26.33
C THR A 48 36.55 -1.70 -27.63
N LYS A 49 35.29 -1.28 -27.77
CA LYS A 49 34.92 -0.20 -28.70
C LYS A 49 33.88 0.72 -28.09
N ASP A 50 34.31 1.97 -27.99
CA ASP A 50 33.54 3.17 -27.74
C ASP A 50 32.28 3.27 -28.61
N GLY A 51 31.21 3.72 -27.96
CA GLY A 51 29.92 3.99 -28.61
C GLY A 51 29.04 4.88 -27.74
N ARG A 52 29.57 6.02 -27.27
CA ARG A 52 28.75 7.10 -26.70
C ARG A 52 27.83 7.64 -27.80
N LYS A 53 26.57 7.17 -27.82
CA LYS A 53 25.48 7.87 -28.50
C LYS A 53 24.84 8.84 -27.51
N GLU A 54 25.00 10.14 -27.80
CA GLU A 54 24.23 11.21 -27.18
C GLU A 54 22.74 10.97 -27.39
N ILE A 55 21.99 10.84 -26.31
CA ILE A 55 20.54 10.95 -26.32
C ILE A 55 20.21 12.43 -26.08
N LYS A 56 19.91 13.15 -27.17
CA LYS A 56 19.27 14.47 -27.09
C LYS A 56 17.82 14.27 -26.63
N SER A 57 17.55 14.49 -25.35
CA SER A 57 16.20 14.61 -24.83
C SER A 57 15.56 15.90 -25.36
N LYS A 58 14.57 15.76 -26.25
CA LYS A 58 13.63 16.83 -26.57
C LYS A 58 12.75 17.06 -25.33
N ILE A 59 12.99 18.19 -24.66
CA ILE A 59 12.11 18.72 -23.63
C ILE A 59 10.87 19.25 -24.34
N PHE A 60 9.70 18.83 -23.85
CA PHE A 60 8.39 19.34 -24.23
C PHE A 60 8.25 20.78 -23.74
N ASP A 61 8.15 21.74 -24.66
CA ASP A 61 7.68 23.08 -24.36
C ASP A 61 6.15 23.05 -24.19
N MET A 62 5.69 23.18 -22.95
CA MET A 62 4.29 23.50 -22.63
C MET A 62 4.17 25.01 -22.41
N PRO A 63 3.23 25.71 -23.06
CA PRO A 63 3.00 27.12 -22.81
C PRO A 63 2.25 27.29 -21.48
N ILE A 64 2.83 28.05 -20.57
CA ILE A 64 2.14 28.59 -19.40
C ILE A 64 1.34 29.80 -19.89
N THR A 65 0.01 29.67 -19.96
CA THR A 65 -0.90 30.80 -20.12
C THR A 65 -1.14 31.42 -18.74
N GLU A 66 -0.54 32.59 -18.50
CA GLU A 66 -0.88 33.46 -17.37
C GLU A 66 -2.21 34.19 -17.68
N GLU A 67 -3.29 33.75 -17.05
CA GLU A 67 -4.51 34.56 -16.92
C GLU A 67 -4.30 35.56 -15.77
N VAL A 68 -3.95 36.79 -16.15
CA VAL A 68 -3.92 37.95 -15.27
C VAL A 68 -5.35 38.47 -15.12
N ASN A 69 -6.03 38.10 -14.04
CA ASN A 69 -7.26 38.78 -13.62
C ASN A 69 -6.91 40.12 -12.98
N ALA A 70 -6.97 41.18 -13.79
CA ALA A 70 -6.97 42.55 -13.33
C ALA A 70 -8.35 42.90 -12.76
N THR A 71 -8.46 43.02 -11.43
CA THR A 71 -9.60 43.67 -10.79
C THR A 71 -9.17 45.04 -10.29
N SER A 72 -9.75 46.05 -10.91
CA SER A 72 -9.63 47.48 -10.63
C SER A 72 -10.00 47.80 -9.17
N MET A 73 -9.11 48.48 -8.44
CA MET A 73 -9.48 49.22 -7.22
C MET A 73 -9.17 50.70 -7.43
N GLU A 74 -10.21 51.50 -7.19
CA GLU A 74 -10.27 52.93 -7.31
C GLU A 74 -9.24 53.65 -6.44
N GLN A 75 -8.61 54.67 -7.02
CA GLN A 75 -7.74 55.62 -6.35
C GLN A 75 -8.59 56.65 -5.58
N GLU A 76 -8.65 56.55 -4.26
CA GLU A 76 -8.99 57.70 -3.41
C GLU A 76 -7.72 58.49 -3.09
N HIS A 77 -7.61 59.68 -3.68
CA HIS A 77 -6.65 60.70 -3.30
C HIS A 77 -6.90 61.19 -1.87
N ARG A 78 -6.07 60.74 -0.91
CA ARG A 78 -5.88 61.45 0.37
C ARG A 78 -4.56 62.21 0.35
N THR A 79 -4.69 63.52 0.50
CA THR A 79 -3.62 64.50 0.64
C THR A 79 -2.82 64.27 1.92
N VAL A 80 -1.51 64.11 1.77
CA VAL A 80 -0.53 64.01 2.85
C VAL A 80 -0.16 65.43 3.32
N PRO A 81 -0.26 65.78 4.60
CA PRO A 81 0.27 67.05 5.10
C PRO A 81 1.79 66.98 5.28
N LYS A 82 2.45 68.08 4.92
CA LYS A 82 3.89 68.34 5.02
C LYS A 82 4.48 67.97 6.39
N PRO A 83 5.70 67.39 6.44
CA PRO A 83 6.43 67.25 7.69
C PRO A 83 6.92 68.62 8.18
N THR A 84 6.61 68.92 9.44
CA THR A 84 7.19 70.06 10.18
C THR A 84 8.54 69.64 10.77
N GLU A 85 9.46 70.58 10.78
CA GLU A 85 10.87 70.47 11.17
C GLU A 85 11.16 69.96 12.61
N PRO A 86 12.42 69.55 12.87
CA PRO A 86 12.77 68.61 13.92
C PRO A 86 12.94 69.27 15.28
N ASN A 87 12.33 68.68 16.31
CA ASN A 87 12.50 69.12 17.69
C ASN A 87 13.33 68.12 18.50
N LYS A 88 14.45 68.63 19.03
CA LYS A 88 15.23 68.15 20.19
C LYS A 88 15.65 66.67 20.22
N LYS A 89 16.92 66.47 19.85
CA LYS A 89 17.78 65.36 20.28
C LYS A 89 17.62 65.09 21.79
N ARG A 90 16.90 64.03 22.16
CA ARG A 90 17.19 63.26 23.37
C ARG A 90 18.20 62.19 22.96
N SER A 91 19.42 62.27 23.48
CA SER A 91 20.40 61.19 23.40
C SER A 91 19.90 60.02 24.26
N ILE A 92 19.05 59.19 23.66
CA ILE A 92 18.75 57.87 24.19
C ILE A 92 19.98 57.02 23.88
N ASP A 93 20.49 56.31 24.89
CA ASP A 93 21.65 55.42 24.80
C ASP A 93 21.48 54.41 23.65
N SER A 94 22.02 54.75 22.48
CA SER A 94 21.97 53.93 21.26
C SER A 94 22.65 52.56 21.42
N ASN A 95 23.38 52.37 22.51
CA ASN A 95 23.98 51.08 22.86
C ASN A 95 22.96 50.08 23.45
N LYS A 96 21.93 50.53 24.18
CA LYS A 96 20.93 49.62 24.76
C LYS A 96 19.99 48.99 23.72
N GLU A 97 19.55 49.78 22.74
CA GLU A 97 18.69 49.27 21.66
C GLU A 97 19.42 48.25 20.77
N ASN A 98 20.74 48.40 20.59
CA ASN A 98 21.53 47.50 19.77
C ASN A 98 21.75 46.13 20.45
N ASP A 99 21.90 46.11 21.78
CA ASP A 99 22.01 44.87 22.55
C ASP A 99 20.68 44.12 22.64
N GLU A 100 19.56 44.84 22.77
CA GLU A 100 18.22 44.24 22.75
C GLU A 100 17.90 43.64 21.38
N HIS A 101 18.25 44.34 20.30
CA HIS A 101 18.07 43.82 18.94
C HIS A 101 18.92 42.57 18.68
N LYS A 102 20.17 42.51 19.19
CA LYS A 102 21.00 41.30 19.09
C LYS A 102 20.39 40.13 19.86
N ARG A 103 19.87 40.38 21.07
CA ARG A 103 19.18 39.36 21.88
C ARG A 103 17.94 38.82 21.17
N LEU A 104 17.06 39.70 20.69
CA LEU A 104 15.85 39.31 19.94
C LEU A 104 16.18 38.55 18.66
N LYS A 105 17.28 38.88 17.98
CA LYS A 105 17.74 38.16 16.79
C LYS A 105 18.22 36.74 17.13
N SER A 106 18.92 36.57 18.26
CA SER A 106 19.36 35.25 18.73
C SER A 106 18.17 34.37 19.14
N GLU A 107 17.20 34.92 19.88
CA GLU A 107 15.98 34.21 20.28
C GLU A 107 15.14 33.81 19.05
N ASN A 108 15.04 34.69 18.04
CA ASN A 108 14.41 34.35 16.76
C ASN A 108 15.10 33.20 16.03
N LEU A 109 16.44 33.14 16.09
CA LEU A 109 17.20 32.06 15.45
C LEU A 109 16.89 30.72 16.14
N THR A 110 16.89 30.71 17.48
CA THR A 110 16.56 29.52 18.28
C THR A 110 15.12 29.07 18.06
N LEU A 111 14.17 30.01 17.93
CA LEU A 111 12.77 29.67 17.63
C LEU A 111 12.62 29.06 16.23
N LYS A 112 13.33 29.58 15.21
CA LYS A 112 13.31 29.01 13.85
C LYS A 112 13.85 27.58 13.83
N GLU A 113 14.91 27.30 14.57
CA GLU A 113 15.47 25.95 14.69
C GLU A 113 14.50 24.98 15.39
N LYS A 114 13.84 25.43 16.47
CA LYS A 114 12.78 24.65 17.13
C LYS A 114 11.61 24.35 16.20
N ILE A 115 11.16 25.35 15.43
CA ILE A 115 10.09 25.17 14.43
C ILE A 115 10.50 24.15 13.37
N PHE A 116 11.73 24.23 12.86
CA PHE A 116 12.24 23.28 11.87
C PHE A 116 12.26 21.85 12.42
N ASN A 117 12.76 21.65 13.64
CA ASN A 117 12.80 20.33 14.27
C ASN A 117 11.39 19.75 14.49
N LEU A 118 10.44 20.56 14.94
CA LEU A 118 9.04 20.15 15.09
C LEU A 118 8.41 19.78 13.74
N GLN A 119 8.70 20.54 12.68
CA GLN A 119 8.23 20.19 11.34
C GLN A 119 8.82 18.86 10.84
N GLU A 120 10.07 18.54 11.18
CA GLU A 120 10.66 17.26 10.83
C GLU A 120 10.05 16.08 11.62
N GLU A 121 9.75 16.28 12.90
CA GLU A 121 9.03 15.28 13.72
C GLU A 121 7.60 15.05 13.21
N ILE A 122 6.87 16.11 12.85
CA ILE A 122 5.55 16.00 12.22
C ILE A 122 5.63 15.15 10.95
N ARG A 123 6.59 15.43 10.04
CA ARG A 123 6.79 14.60 8.84
C ARG A 123 7.17 13.15 9.13
N LYS A 124 7.80 12.85 10.27
CA LYS A 124 8.09 11.48 10.69
C LYS A 124 6.82 10.79 11.22
N LEU A 125 5.98 11.52 11.94
CA LEU A 125 4.70 11.01 12.44
C LEU A 125 3.69 10.80 11.32
N GLU A 126 3.56 11.74 10.38
CA GLU A 126 2.71 11.59 9.18
C GLU A 126 3.08 10.33 8.41
N ARG A 127 4.39 10.06 8.21
CA ARG A 127 4.86 8.81 7.58
C ARG A 127 4.49 7.55 8.37
N ARG A 128 4.52 7.60 9.70
CA ARG A 128 4.11 6.44 10.54
C ARG A 128 2.60 6.22 10.50
N ILE A 129 1.82 7.30 10.55
CA ILE A 129 0.35 7.26 10.44
C ILE A 129 -0.04 6.68 9.08
N TYR A 130 0.61 7.13 8.01
CA TYR A 130 0.49 6.60 6.66
C TYR A 130 0.74 5.08 6.60
N ASP A 131 1.88 4.62 7.15
CA ASP A 131 2.22 3.19 7.13
C ASP A 131 1.16 2.36 7.87
N HIS A 132 0.65 2.87 9.00
CA HIS A 132 -0.41 2.22 9.76
C HIS A 132 -1.77 2.25 9.05
N GLN A 133 -2.12 3.35 8.37
CA GLN A 133 -3.40 3.48 7.68
C GLN A 133 -3.49 2.58 6.44
N ARG A 134 -2.37 2.39 5.73
CA ARG A 134 -2.28 1.43 4.62
C ARG A 134 -2.47 -0.01 5.11
N ASP A 135 -1.88 -0.34 6.25
CA ASP A 135 -2.07 -1.66 6.86
C ASP A 135 -3.55 -1.89 7.19
N ILE A 136 -4.24 -0.90 7.77
CA ILE A 136 -5.68 -0.97 8.12
C ILE A 136 -6.56 -1.21 6.89
N ASP A 137 -6.36 -0.48 5.79
CA ASP A 137 -7.17 -0.64 4.57
C ASP A 137 -7.07 -2.05 3.97
N ASP A 138 -5.85 -2.61 3.95
CA ASP A 138 -5.62 -3.99 3.52
C ASP A 138 -6.28 -4.98 4.49
N GLU A 139 -6.32 -4.67 5.79
CA GLU A 139 -7.01 -5.50 6.78
C GLU A 139 -8.52 -5.55 6.55
N ASP A 140 -9.17 -4.42 6.31
CA ASP A 140 -10.62 -4.33 6.10
C ASP A 140 -11.05 -5.07 4.82
N GLU A 141 -10.28 -4.94 3.73
CA GLU A 141 -10.57 -5.68 2.49
C GLU A 141 -10.38 -7.19 2.67
N ILE A 142 -9.30 -7.60 3.35
CA ILE A 142 -9.07 -9.00 3.69
C ILE A 142 -10.19 -9.51 4.60
N GLU A 143 -10.62 -8.74 5.61
CA GLU A 143 -11.67 -9.13 6.55
C GLU A 143 -13.04 -9.26 5.86
N ALA A 144 -13.36 -8.38 4.92
CA ALA A 144 -14.56 -8.49 4.09
C ALA A 144 -14.57 -9.79 3.27
N ILE A 145 -13.45 -10.11 2.60
CA ILE A 145 -13.30 -11.37 1.84
C ILE A 145 -13.40 -12.57 2.78
N VAL A 146 -12.73 -12.50 3.92
CA VAL A 146 -12.73 -13.54 4.96
C VAL A 146 -14.13 -13.83 5.49
N ASN A 147 -15.00 -12.82 5.59
CA ASN A 147 -16.38 -13.01 6.05
C ASN A 147 -17.31 -13.56 4.95
N GLU A 148 -16.97 -13.34 3.68
CA GLU A 148 -17.66 -13.91 2.52
C GLU A 148 -17.37 -15.42 2.38
N PHE A 149 -16.14 -15.86 2.71
CA PHE A 149 -15.69 -17.23 2.50
C PHE A 149 -15.51 -18.00 3.82
N GLY A 150 -16.45 -18.91 4.09
CA GLY A 150 -16.42 -19.78 5.28
C GLY A 150 -15.16 -20.66 5.38
N SER A 151 -14.88 -21.17 6.58
CA SER A 151 -13.73 -22.03 6.87
C SER A 151 -13.97 -23.47 6.41
N GLN A 152 -13.52 -23.82 5.21
CA GLN A 152 -13.44 -25.22 4.78
C GLN A 152 -12.06 -25.82 5.10
N PRO A 153 -12.00 -26.99 5.75
CA PRO A 153 -10.72 -27.65 6.01
C PRO A 153 -10.10 -28.22 4.72
N TYR A 154 -8.79 -28.04 4.56
CA TYR A 154 -8.02 -28.69 3.50
C TYR A 154 -7.95 -30.18 3.77
N THR A 155 -8.72 -30.98 3.03
CA THR A 155 -8.64 -32.44 3.09
C THR A 155 -7.97 -32.97 1.82
N GLY A 156 -6.73 -33.43 1.97
CA GLY A 156 -5.97 -34.10 0.91
C GLY A 156 -4.47 -34.02 1.13
N ILE A 157 -3.73 -34.96 0.55
CA ILE A 157 -2.27 -35.06 0.69
C ILE A 157 -1.63 -34.63 -0.63
N MET A 158 -0.75 -33.62 -0.58
CA MET A 158 0.05 -33.24 -1.74
C MET A 158 0.96 -34.41 -2.17
N PRO A 159 1.07 -34.72 -3.47
CA PRO A 159 2.00 -35.75 -3.91
C PRO A 159 3.43 -35.40 -3.49
N LYS A 160 4.18 -36.42 -3.06
CA LYS A 160 5.52 -36.28 -2.46
C LYS A 160 6.51 -35.51 -3.35
N GLU A 161 6.34 -35.60 -4.66
CA GLU A 161 7.19 -34.90 -5.64
C GLU A 161 7.11 -33.37 -5.50
N TYR A 162 5.91 -32.80 -5.39
CA TYR A 162 5.70 -31.36 -5.22
C TYR A 162 6.16 -30.89 -3.84
N TYR A 163 5.86 -31.68 -2.79
CA TYR A 163 6.36 -31.45 -1.45
C TYR A 163 7.90 -31.33 -1.43
N ASN A 164 8.58 -32.30 -2.06
CA ASN A 164 10.04 -32.30 -2.16
C ASN A 164 10.59 -31.13 -2.99
N ARG A 165 9.83 -30.61 -3.97
CA ARG A 165 10.23 -29.42 -4.75
C ARG A 165 10.18 -28.15 -3.90
N ILE A 166 9.08 -27.94 -3.16
CA ILE A 166 8.95 -26.81 -2.25
C ILE A 166 10.04 -26.86 -1.18
N GLN A 167 10.28 -28.03 -0.56
CA GLN A 167 11.32 -28.19 0.45
C GLN A 167 12.73 -27.89 -0.09
N ARG A 168 13.06 -28.34 -1.31
CA ARG A 168 14.36 -28.07 -1.95
C ARG A 168 14.61 -26.58 -2.19
N HIS A 169 13.57 -25.77 -2.28
CA HIS A 169 13.66 -24.34 -2.55
C HIS A 169 13.16 -23.46 -1.41
N LEU A 170 13.00 -24.02 -0.20
CA LEU A 170 12.40 -23.35 0.95
C LEU A 170 13.11 -22.03 1.29
N ASP A 171 14.45 -22.04 1.41
CA ASP A 171 15.22 -20.83 1.74
C ASP A 171 15.08 -19.71 0.71
N PHE A 172 14.99 -20.11 -0.56
CA PHE A 172 14.78 -19.16 -1.64
C PHE A 172 13.38 -18.54 -1.55
N LEU A 173 12.34 -19.37 -1.40
CA LEU A 173 10.96 -18.90 -1.30
C LEU A 173 10.77 -17.96 -0.10
N MET A 174 11.36 -18.30 1.06
CA MET A 174 11.31 -17.44 2.25
C MET A 174 12.08 -16.12 2.08
N GLY A 175 13.05 -16.05 1.16
CA GLY A 175 13.79 -14.83 0.85
C GLY A 175 13.09 -13.94 -0.18
N ASP A 176 12.48 -14.55 -1.18
CA ASP A 176 11.91 -13.89 -2.36
C ASP A 176 10.45 -13.47 -2.16
N LEU A 177 9.64 -14.30 -1.50
CA LEU A 177 8.21 -14.03 -1.33
C LEU A 177 7.96 -12.91 -0.30
N ASP A 178 7.02 -12.04 -0.63
CA ASP A 178 6.39 -11.16 0.34
C ASP A 178 4.93 -11.61 0.53
N PRO A 179 4.62 -12.33 1.61
CA PRO A 179 3.27 -12.81 1.86
C PRO A 179 2.24 -11.70 1.90
N LYS A 180 2.61 -10.48 2.32
CA LYS A 180 1.67 -9.36 2.39
C LYS A 180 1.04 -9.08 1.03
N HIS A 181 1.85 -9.11 -0.05
CA HIS A 181 1.37 -8.91 -1.41
C HIS A 181 0.53 -10.08 -1.93
N LEU A 182 0.77 -11.29 -1.42
CA LEU A 182 0.07 -12.50 -1.84
C LEU A 182 -1.26 -12.74 -1.10
N LEU A 183 -1.45 -12.21 0.12
CA LEU A 183 -2.59 -12.56 0.98
C LEU A 183 -3.94 -12.44 0.27
N LYS A 184 -4.14 -11.36 -0.49
CA LYS A 184 -5.38 -11.10 -1.23
C LYS A 184 -5.63 -12.15 -2.31
N SER A 185 -4.64 -12.44 -3.16
CA SER A 185 -4.77 -13.41 -4.25
C SER A 185 -4.93 -14.83 -3.71
N LEU A 186 -4.17 -15.18 -2.67
CA LEU A 186 -4.26 -16.47 -1.98
C LEU A 186 -5.65 -16.71 -1.40
N LEU A 187 -6.25 -15.70 -0.78
CA LEU A 187 -7.57 -15.80 -0.18
C LEU A 187 -8.68 -15.90 -1.24
N LEU A 188 -8.61 -15.06 -2.28
CA LEU A 188 -9.56 -15.07 -3.40
C LEU A 188 -9.57 -16.42 -4.16
N ARG A 189 -8.41 -17.08 -4.26
CA ARG A 189 -8.26 -18.39 -4.92
C ARG A 189 -8.39 -19.57 -3.96
N HIS A 190 -8.81 -19.34 -2.71
CA HIS A 190 -8.96 -20.36 -1.67
C HIS A 190 -7.70 -21.16 -1.36
N VAL A 191 -6.53 -20.57 -1.60
CA VAL A 191 -5.23 -21.17 -1.26
C VAL A 191 -5.00 -21.16 0.24
N ILE A 192 -5.48 -20.12 0.91
CA ILE A 192 -5.48 -19.97 2.37
C ILE A 192 -6.90 -19.70 2.87
N ASN A 193 -7.19 -20.07 4.12
CA ASN A 193 -8.49 -19.82 4.76
C ASN A 193 -8.39 -18.70 5.81
N LYS A 194 -9.54 -18.33 6.40
CA LYS A 194 -9.64 -17.32 7.48
C LYS A 194 -8.67 -17.55 8.64
N GLY A 195 -8.53 -18.80 9.09
CA GLY A 195 -7.65 -19.16 10.21
C GLY A 195 -6.17 -18.99 9.86
N ASP A 196 -5.81 -19.30 8.62
CA ASP A 196 -4.45 -19.12 8.11
C ASP A 196 -4.09 -17.64 8.05
N VAL A 197 -5.01 -16.77 7.58
CA VAL A 197 -4.79 -15.31 7.52
C VAL A 197 -4.39 -14.75 8.88
N GLY A 198 -5.11 -15.11 9.96
CA GLY A 198 -4.78 -14.67 11.31
C GLY A 198 -3.39 -15.15 11.75
N THR A 199 -3.03 -16.38 11.40
CA THR A 199 -1.70 -16.96 11.69
C THR A 199 -0.60 -16.22 10.93
N LEU A 200 -0.82 -15.93 9.64
CA LEU A 200 0.12 -15.21 8.79
C LEU A 200 0.31 -13.77 9.25
N LYS A 201 -0.79 -13.05 9.55
CA LYS A 201 -0.74 -11.70 10.12
C LYS A 201 0.03 -11.69 11.44
N SER A 202 -0.27 -12.62 12.35
CA SER A 202 0.45 -12.73 13.61
C SER A 202 1.95 -12.99 13.41
N ALA A 203 2.32 -13.88 12.48
CA ALA A 203 3.71 -14.14 12.14
C ALA A 203 4.41 -12.91 11.54
N LEU A 204 3.72 -12.15 10.68
CA LEU A 204 4.24 -10.92 10.08
C LEU A 204 4.53 -9.85 11.14
N HIS A 205 3.58 -9.59 12.04
CA HIS A 205 3.72 -8.57 13.09
C HIS A 205 4.77 -8.96 14.15
N SER A 206 4.81 -10.23 14.56
CA SER A 206 5.67 -10.67 15.67
C SER A 206 7.11 -10.97 15.27
N ARG A 207 7.32 -11.53 14.06
CA ARG A 207 8.61 -12.09 13.63
C ARG A 207 9.07 -11.59 12.26
N GLY A 208 8.29 -10.71 11.63
CA GLY A 208 8.61 -10.08 10.36
C GLY A 208 8.32 -10.94 9.12
N ARG A 209 8.68 -10.39 7.95
CA ARG A 209 8.38 -10.95 6.62
C ARG A 209 8.80 -12.42 6.45
N ARG A 210 10.02 -12.77 6.85
CA ARG A 210 10.57 -14.13 6.65
C ARG A 210 9.77 -15.19 7.41
N ALA A 211 9.37 -14.91 8.65
CA ALA A 211 8.57 -15.83 9.45
C ALA A 211 7.14 -15.97 8.93
N CYS A 212 6.58 -14.89 8.37
CA CYS A 212 5.30 -14.96 7.66
C CYS A 212 5.42 -15.82 6.39
N ALA A 213 6.52 -15.69 5.63
CA ALA A 213 6.75 -16.50 4.44
C ALA A 213 6.93 -17.98 4.79
N GLU A 214 7.66 -18.28 5.85
CA GLU A 214 7.77 -19.62 6.40
C GLU A 214 6.39 -20.20 6.76
N ALA A 215 5.57 -19.45 7.52
CA ALA A 215 4.22 -19.87 7.89
C ALA A 215 3.34 -20.10 6.65
N LEU A 216 3.44 -19.25 5.62
CA LEU A 216 2.72 -19.43 4.36
C LEU A 216 3.15 -20.74 3.67
N ILE A 217 4.45 -21.00 3.55
CA ILE A 217 4.93 -22.24 2.93
C ILE A 217 4.46 -23.46 3.73
N PHE A 218 4.41 -23.39 5.05
CA PHE A 218 3.83 -24.47 5.87
C PHE A 218 2.35 -24.70 5.60
N VAL A 219 1.57 -23.65 5.36
CA VAL A 219 0.17 -23.79 4.91
C VAL A 219 0.15 -24.51 3.56
N ILE A 220 0.91 -24.04 2.57
CA ILE A 220 0.96 -24.64 1.22
C ILE A 220 1.36 -26.12 1.27
N LEU A 221 2.35 -26.50 2.08
CA LEU A 221 2.79 -27.90 2.22
C LEU A 221 1.70 -28.84 2.76
N ARG A 222 0.66 -28.32 3.41
CA ARG A 222 -0.48 -29.08 3.94
C ARG A 222 -1.67 -29.11 2.99
N CYS A 223 -1.57 -28.44 1.85
CA CYS A 223 -2.67 -28.32 0.92
C CYS A 223 -2.71 -29.47 -0.11
N THR A 224 -3.79 -29.53 -0.89
CA THR A 224 -3.94 -30.49 -1.99
C THR A 224 -3.19 -30.03 -3.24
N LEU A 225 -3.03 -30.92 -4.23
CA LEU A 225 -2.43 -30.56 -5.52
C LEU A 225 -3.21 -29.43 -6.23
N SER A 226 -4.54 -29.43 -6.12
CA SER A 226 -5.37 -28.36 -6.70
C SER A 226 -5.06 -27.00 -6.08
N VAL A 227 -4.88 -26.95 -4.76
CA VAL A 227 -4.50 -25.71 -4.07
C VAL A 227 -3.07 -25.28 -4.42
N TYR A 228 -2.13 -26.22 -4.57
CA TYR A 228 -0.78 -25.90 -5.06
C TYR A 228 -0.81 -25.25 -6.46
N LYS A 229 -1.65 -25.73 -7.37
CA LYS A 229 -1.82 -25.10 -8.70
C LYS A 229 -2.33 -23.67 -8.58
N GLN A 230 -3.34 -23.45 -7.73
CA GLN A 230 -3.85 -22.11 -7.46
C GLN A 230 -2.76 -21.21 -6.84
N PHE A 231 -1.91 -21.76 -5.97
CA PHE A 231 -0.75 -21.05 -5.45
C PHE A 231 0.21 -20.60 -6.57
N LEU A 232 0.49 -21.44 -7.56
CA LEU A 232 1.32 -21.04 -8.71
C LEU A 232 0.68 -19.88 -9.49
N ILE A 233 -0.64 -19.88 -9.68
CA ILE A 233 -1.35 -18.76 -10.31
C ILE A 233 -1.22 -17.49 -9.44
N CYS A 234 -1.36 -17.59 -8.11
CA CYS A 234 -1.14 -16.45 -7.23
C CYS A 234 0.28 -15.87 -7.38
N LEU A 235 1.30 -16.73 -7.53
CA LEU A 235 2.67 -16.28 -7.78
C LEU A 235 2.78 -15.53 -9.12
N GLU A 236 2.17 -16.06 -10.19
CA GLU A 236 2.13 -15.42 -11.50
C GLU A 236 1.48 -14.02 -11.44
N GLU A 237 0.28 -13.93 -10.86
CA GLU A 237 -0.51 -12.69 -10.77
C GLU A 237 0.21 -11.58 -10.00
N ASN A 238 1.05 -11.96 -9.04
CA ASN A 238 1.79 -11.03 -8.19
C ASN A 238 3.25 -10.82 -8.65
N GLY A 239 3.62 -11.37 -9.81
CA GLY A 239 4.93 -11.14 -10.43
C GLY A 239 6.08 -11.98 -9.88
N TYR A 240 5.80 -13.04 -9.10
CA TYR A 240 6.80 -13.93 -8.50
C TYR A 240 7.23 -15.06 -9.47
N PHE A 241 7.59 -14.70 -10.71
CA PHE A 241 7.96 -15.67 -11.75
C PHE A 241 9.23 -16.47 -11.42
N SER A 242 10.18 -15.85 -10.72
CA SER A 242 11.40 -16.49 -10.21
C SER A 242 11.08 -17.67 -9.29
N ALA A 243 10.21 -17.45 -8.31
CA ALA A 243 9.74 -18.47 -7.38
C ALA A 243 8.98 -19.58 -8.09
N MET A 244 8.07 -19.22 -8.98
CA MET A 244 7.28 -20.16 -9.76
C MET A 244 8.16 -21.05 -10.67
N LYS A 245 9.12 -20.47 -11.40
CA LYS A 245 10.04 -21.22 -12.28
C LYS A 245 10.98 -22.16 -11.52
N LYS A 246 11.33 -21.82 -10.27
CA LYS A 246 12.09 -22.73 -9.39
C LYS A 246 11.24 -23.88 -8.87
N LEU A 247 9.97 -23.61 -8.54
CA LEU A 247 9.04 -24.64 -8.11
C LEU A 247 8.72 -25.63 -9.23
N GLU A 248 8.51 -25.12 -10.45
CA GLU A 248 8.16 -25.91 -11.64
C GLU A 248 9.14 -25.65 -12.78
N PRO A 249 10.34 -26.27 -12.77
CA PRO A 249 11.25 -26.19 -13.89
C PRO A 249 10.60 -26.83 -15.13
N GLY A 250 10.50 -26.06 -16.22
CA GLY A 250 9.77 -26.46 -17.43
C GLY A 250 8.32 -25.98 -17.48
N ILE A 251 7.92 -25.09 -16.56
CA ILE A 251 6.67 -24.35 -16.68
C ILE A 251 6.69 -23.44 -17.91
N GLU A 252 5.62 -23.49 -18.70
CA GLU A 252 5.45 -22.65 -19.88
C GLU A 252 4.10 -21.91 -19.80
N PHE A 253 4.09 -20.66 -20.28
CA PHE A 253 2.94 -19.78 -20.20
C PHE A 253 2.43 -19.46 -21.59
N TYR A 254 1.12 -19.48 -21.72
CA TYR A 254 0.43 -19.16 -22.95
C TYR A 254 -0.69 -18.18 -22.66
N GLU A 255 -0.86 -17.18 -23.50
CA GLU A 255 -1.99 -16.25 -23.46
C GLU A 255 -2.99 -16.63 -24.56
N GLY A 256 -4.26 -16.78 -24.18
CA GLY A 256 -5.37 -17.02 -25.07
C GLY A 256 -6.43 -15.92 -24.98
N LYS A 257 -7.06 -15.60 -26.11
CA LYS A 257 -8.26 -14.74 -26.18
C LYS A 257 -9.32 -15.43 -27.04
N ILE A 258 -10.53 -15.54 -26.50
CA ILE A 258 -11.67 -16.18 -27.19
C ILE A 258 -12.93 -15.34 -26.99
N LYS A 259 -13.75 -15.27 -28.04
CA LYS A 259 -15.05 -14.60 -28.00
C LYS A 259 -16.17 -15.63 -27.80
N PHE A 260 -16.98 -15.47 -26.76
CA PHE A 260 -18.17 -16.28 -26.48
C PHE A 260 -19.42 -15.57 -27.02
N SER A 261 -20.12 -16.21 -27.96
CA SER A 261 -21.17 -15.59 -28.79
C SER A 261 -22.59 -15.69 -28.21
N ASN A 262 -22.86 -16.66 -27.34
CA ASN A 262 -24.21 -16.87 -26.76
C ASN A 262 -24.38 -16.23 -25.36
N GLN A 263 -23.43 -15.38 -24.94
CA GLN A 263 -23.58 -14.63 -23.69
C GLN A 263 -24.48 -13.43 -23.95
N LYS A 264 -25.66 -13.40 -23.33
CA LYS A 264 -26.42 -12.15 -23.21
C LYS A 264 -25.49 -11.14 -22.55
N HIS A 265 -25.39 -9.93 -23.11
CA HIS A 265 -24.63 -8.81 -22.55
C HIS A 265 -25.20 -8.38 -21.19
N HIS A 266 -25.11 -9.24 -20.18
CA HIS A 266 -25.15 -8.83 -18.81
C HIS A 266 -23.83 -8.11 -18.59
N PHE A 267 -23.89 -6.78 -18.57
CA PHE A 267 -22.75 -5.93 -18.29
C PHE A 267 -22.31 -6.16 -16.84
N ILE A 268 -21.57 -7.25 -16.62
CA ILE A 268 -20.89 -7.49 -15.35
C ILE A 268 -19.70 -6.54 -15.32
N LYS A 269 -19.96 -5.30 -14.89
CA LYS A 269 -18.93 -4.26 -14.76
C LYS A 269 -18.06 -4.47 -13.53
N ASN A 270 -18.62 -5.10 -12.49
CA ASN A 270 -17.95 -5.27 -11.22
C ASN A 270 -17.27 -6.64 -11.15
N GLN A 271 -15.93 -6.66 -11.25
CA GLN A 271 -15.13 -7.88 -11.10
C GLN A 271 -15.26 -8.53 -9.72
N LYS A 272 -15.73 -7.79 -8.71
CA LYS A 272 -15.98 -8.30 -7.36
C LYS A 272 -17.36 -8.95 -7.21
N SER A 273 -18.25 -8.88 -8.20
CA SER A 273 -19.60 -9.41 -8.07
C SER A 273 -19.61 -10.95 -8.05
N PRO A 274 -20.51 -11.59 -7.28
CA PRO A 274 -20.64 -13.05 -7.27
C PRO A 274 -20.86 -13.63 -8.67
N GLU A 275 -21.64 -12.94 -9.51
CA GLU A 275 -21.92 -13.35 -10.89
C GLU A 275 -20.65 -13.34 -11.75
N TYR A 276 -19.75 -12.37 -11.55
CA TYR A 276 -18.45 -12.34 -12.23
C TYR A 276 -17.62 -13.56 -11.83
N LYS A 277 -17.48 -13.81 -10.53
CA LYS A 277 -16.66 -14.91 -9.97
C LYS A 277 -17.18 -16.27 -10.46
N GLU A 278 -18.50 -16.47 -10.43
CA GLU A 278 -19.13 -17.69 -10.93
C GLU A 278 -18.85 -17.88 -12.44
N ARG A 279 -18.96 -16.80 -13.23
CA ARG A 279 -18.72 -16.86 -14.67
C ARG A 279 -17.26 -17.15 -15.01
N VAL A 280 -16.31 -16.52 -14.32
CA VAL A 280 -14.87 -16.79 -14.42
C VAL A 280 -14.60 -18.28 -14.18
N LYS A 281 -15.15 -18.82 -13.08
CA LYS A 281 -14.99 -20.24 -12.73
C LYS A 281 -15.55 -21.17 -13.80
N LEU A 282 -16.73 -20.89 -14.35
CA LEU A 282 -17.32 -21.69 -15.43
C LEU A 282 -16.44 -21.69 -16.70
N PHE A 283 -15.85 -20.54 -17.06
CA PHE A 283 -14.93 -20.46 -18.18
C PHE A 283 -13.62 -21.21 -17.92
N GLU A 284 -13.02 -21.05 -16.74
CA GLU A 284 -11.82 -21.80 -16.33
C GLU A 284 -12.06 -23.31 -16.43
N GLU A 285 -13.14 -23.81 -15.83
CA GLU A 285 -13.50 -25.23 -15.87
C GLU A 285 -13.75 -25.75 -17.30
N SER A 286 -14.38 -24.94 -18.14
CA SER A 286 -14.71 -25.34 -19.51
C SER A 286 -13.47 -25.41 -20.40
N ILE A 287 -12.56 -24.44 -20.27
CA ILE A 287 -11.30 -24.41 -21.02
C ILE A 287 -10.34 -25.48 -20.47
N GLU A 288 -10.23 -25.64 -19.14
CA GLU A 288 -9.38 -26.67 -18.53
C GLU A 288 -9.81 -28.08 -18.96
N LYS A 289 -11.13 -28.33 -19.07
CA LYS A 289 -11.65 -29.61 -19.60
C LYS A 289 -11.18 -29.92 -21.03
N LEU A 290 -11.00 -28.91 -21.89
CA LEU A 290 -10.46 -29.11 -23.25
C LEU A 290 -9.03 -29.64 -23.19
N TYR A 291 -8.20 -29.04 -22.34
CA TYR A 291 -6.79 -29.37 -22.23
C TYR A 291 -6.50 -30.72 -21.55
N LYS A 292 -7.48 -31.34 -20.89
CA LYS A 292 -7.35 -32.71 -20.36
C LYS A 292 -7.01 -33.76 -21.43
N THR A 293 -7.22 -33.44 -22.70
CA THR A 293 -6.86 -34.30 -23.84
C THR A 293 -5.38 -34.20 -24.24
N VAL A 294 -4.68 -33.17 -23.77
CA VAL A 294 -3.27 -32.90 -24.07
C VAL A 294 -2.37 -33.58 -23.03
N PRO A 295 -1.27 -34.24 -23.44
CA PRO A 295 -0.30 -34.79 -22.50
C PRO A 295 0.29 -33.71 -21.60
N GLY A 296 0.29 -33.95 -20.28
CA GLY A 296 0.79 -33.00 -19.29
C GLY A 296 -0.30 -32.56 -18.34
N GLU A 297 -0.02 -31.50 -17.60
CA GLU A 297 -0.97 -30.91 -16.68
C GLU A 297 -1.08 -29.42 -16.99
N GLN A 298 -2.25 -28.98 -17.42
CA GLN A 298 -2.51 -27.60 -17.79
C GLN A 298 -3.43 -26.98 -16.74
N VAL A 299 -3.07 -25.77 -16.31
CA VAL A 299 -3.90 -24.97 -15.39
C VAL A 299 -4.34 -23.74 -16.15
N VAL A 300 -5.63 -23.45 -16.13
CA VAL A 300 -6.21 -22.29 -16.80
C VAL A 300 -6.57 -21.24 -15.76
N GLY A 301 -6.15 -20.00 -16.00
CA GLY A 301 -6.55 -18.83 -15.22
C GLY A 301 -7.17 -17.78 -16.11
N VAL A 302 -8.41 -17.38 -15.85
CA VAL A 302 -9.06 -16.29 -16.61
C VAL A 302 -8.58 -14.96 -16.05
N ARG A 303 -8.00 -14.12 -16.93
CA ARG A 303 -7.46 -12.81 -16.56
C ARG A 303 -8.49 -11.70 -16.61
N ALA A 304 -9.29 -11.69 -17.67
CA ALA A 304 -10.23 -10.61 -17.92
C ALA A 304 -11.42 -11.07 -18.72
N LEU A 305 -12.57 -10.47 -18.39
CA LEU A 305 -13.79 -10.53 -19.18
C LEU A 305 -14.03 -9.12 -19.73
N THR A 306 -13.91 -8.95 -21.04
CA THR A 306 -14.14 -7.66 -21.72
C THR A 306 -15.48 -7.69 -22.47
N LYS A 307 -16.00 -6.50 -22.79
CA LYS A 307 -17.26 -6.31 -23.55
C LYS A 307 -18.47 -7.04 -22.95
N GLY A 308 -18.59 -7.05 -21.62
CA GLY A 308 -19.71 -7.69 -20.92
C GLY A 308 -19.71 -9.21 -21.04
N CYS A 309 -18.56 -9.84 -20.74
CA CYS A 309 -18.34 -11.30 -20.74
C CYS A 309 -18.33 -11.97 -22.13
N VAL A 310 -18.24 -11.19 -23.20
CA VAL A 310 -18.20 -11.72 -24.57
C VAL A 310 -16.78 -12.06 -24.99
N GLU A 311 -15.76 -11.42 -24.45
CA GLU A 311 -14.37 -11.70 -24.81
C GLU A 311 -13.59 -12.07 -23.53
N VAL A 312 -13.03 -13.27 -23.53
CA VAL A 312 -12.35 -13.88 -22.39
C VAL A 312 -10.87 -13.92 -22.72
N SER A 313 -10.07 -13.20 -21.95
CA SER A 313 -8.61 -13.32 -21.95
C SER A 313 -8.20 -14.24 -20.81
N PHE A 314 -7.41 -15.27 -21.10
CA PHE A 314 -7.01 -16.28 -20.13
C PHE A 314 -5.58 -16.72 -20.39
N HIS A 315 -4.96 -17.25 -19.34
CA HIS A 315 -3.64 -17.84 -19.38
C HIS A 315 -3.75 -19.36 -19.24
N VAL A 316 -2.88 -20.07 -19.95
CA VAL A 316 -2.67 -21.51 -19.79
C VAL A 316 -1.26 -21.72 -19.28
N ILE A 317 -1.15 -22.34 -18.12
CA ILE A 317 0.10 -22.72 -17.50
C ILE A 317 0.30 -24.21 -17.77
N SER A 318 1.28 -24.54 -18.60
CA SER A 318 1.65 -25.93 -18.87
C SER A 318 2.73 -26.38 -17.89
N LEU A 319 2.42 -27.38 -17.07
CA LEU A 319 3.32 -27.92 -16.05
C LEU A 319 4.14 -29.08 -16.61
N GLY A 320 5.45 -29.04 -16.38
CA GLY A 320 6.38 -30.12 -16.71
C GLY A 320 6.83 -30.19 -18.17
N GLY A 321 6.54 -29.18 -18.99
CA GLY A 321 7.12 -29.02 -20.34
C GLY A 321 6.78 -30.13 -21.33
N LYS A 322 5.66 -30.84 -21.13
CA LYS A 322 5.26 -31.97 -21.99
C LYS A 322 4.42 -31.58 -23.20
N SER A 323 3.88 -30.36 -23.21
CA SER A 323 3.04 -29.83 -24.29
C SER A 323 3.75 -28.65 -24.95
N ASN A 324 3.67 -28.56 -26.28
CA ASN A 324 4.14 -27.40 -27.03
C ASN A 324 2.99 -26.44 -27.37
N GLU A 325 3.34 -25.28 -27.93
CA GLU A 325 2.37 -24.26 -28.31
C GLU A 325 1.38 -24.78 -29.36
N GLU A 326 1.88 -25.51 -30.35
CA GLU A 326 1.10 -25.98 -31.49
C GLU A 326 0.00 -26.95 -31.07
N GLU A 327 0.28 -27.86 -30.14
CA GLU A 327 -0.70 -28.81 -29.58
C GLU A 327 -1.80 -28.08 -28.80
N LEU A 328 -1.42 -27.17 -27.91
CA LEU A 328 -2.38 -26.40 -27.11
C LEU A 328 -3.24 -25.49 -27.99
N ARG A 329 -2.62 -24.81 -28.97
CA ARG A 329 -3.30 -23.98 -29.95
C ARG A 329 -4.29 -24.82 -30.76
N ARG A 330 -3.87 -25.99 -31.25
CA ARG A 330 -4.71 -26.87 -32.06
C ARG A 330 -5.96 -27.34 -31.33
N VAL A 331 -5.84 -27.78 -30.07
CA VAL A 331 -7.00 -28.21 -29.28
C VAL A 331 -8.02 -27.08 -29.13
N LEU A 332 -7.53 -25.85 -28.92
CA LEU A 332 -8.37 -24.67 -28.79
C LEU A 332 -9.02 -24.27 -30.13
N GLU A 333 -8.25 -24.29 -31.22
CA GLU A 333 -8.75 -24.02 -32.57
C GLU A 333 -9.82 -25.03 -33.02
N ASP A 334 -9.62 -26.32 -32.71
CA ASP A 334 -10.57 -27.37 -33.04
C ASP A 334 -11.87 -27.19 -32.25
N ALA A 335 -11.80 -26.80 -30.97
CA ALA A 335 -12.97 -26.44 -30.18
C ALA A 335 -13.69 -25.20 -30.74
N ILE A 336 -12.95 -24.16 -31.15
CA ILE A 336 -13.52 -22.97 -31.76
C ILE A 336 -14.20 -23.28 -33.11
N LYS A 337 -13.59 -24.12 -33.95
CA LYS A 337 -14.18 -24.58 -35.22
C LYS A 337 -15.45 -25.39 -35.00
N SER A 338 -15.56 -26.12 -33.88
CA SER A 338 -16.80 -26.80 -33.48
C SER A 338 -17.91 -25.83 -33.08
N GLY A 339 -17.57 -24.57 -32.82
CA GLY A 339 -18.48 -23.51 -32.40
C GLY A 339 -18.86 -23.54 -30.92
N LYS A 340 -18.27 -24.44 -30.12
CA LYS A 340 -18.57 -24.59 -28.69
C LYS A 340 -17.35 -24.90 -27.83
N ILE A 341 -17.33 -24.36 -26.62
CA ILE A 341 -16.42 -24.75 -25.53
C ILE A 341 -17.31 -25.03 -24.30
N GLY A 342 -17.39 -26.31 -23.92
CA GLY A 342 -18.40 -26.74 -22.96
C GLY A 342 -19.81 -26.49 -23.48
N ASP A 343 -20.63 -25.82 -22.68
CA ASP A 343 -22.01 -25.47 -23.04
C ASP A 343 -22.12 -24.09 -23.74
N ASP A 344 -21.02 -23.35 -23.81
CA ASP A 344 -21.03 -21.99 -24.35
C ASP A 344 -20.64 -21.97 -25.82
N ALA A 345 -21.40 -21.20 -26.61
CA ALA A 345 -21.06 -20.96 -28.00
C ALA A 345 -19.88 -19.99 -28.11
N VAL A 346 -18.94 -20.29 -29.02
CA VAL A 346 -17.75 -19.48 -29.27
C VAL A 346 -17.71 -19.00 -30.71
N SER A 347 -17.01 -17.90 -30.94
CA SER A 347 -16.74 -17.32 -32.26
C SER A 347 -15.25 -17.40 -32.58
N PRO A 348 -14.87 -17.72 -33.82
CA PRO A 348 -13.48 -17.62 -34.27
C PRO A 348 -12.98 -16.18 -34.38
N GLU A 349 -13.88 -15.19 -34.40
CA GLU A 349 -13.50 -13.78 -34.47
C GLU A 349 -12.74 -13.35 -33.22
N GLY A 350 -11.55 -12.75 -33.43
CA GLY A 350 -10.72 -12.24 -32.33
C GLY A 350 -10.00 -13.32 -31.55
N PHE A 351 -9.96 -14.57 -32.06
CA PHE A 351 -9.14 -15.61 -31.48
C PHE A 351 -7.65 -15.26 -31.57
N SER A 352 -6.94 -15.33 -30.45
CA SER A 352 -5.48 -15.30 -30.42
C SER A 352 -4.95 -16.29 -29.40
N PHE A 353 -3.85 -16.95 -29.71
CA PHE A 353 -3.11 -17.79 -28.78
C PHE A 353 -1.62 -17.58 -29.04
N GLN A 354 -0.82 -17.40 -27.99
CA GLN A 354 0.62 -17.19 -28.11
C GLN A 354 1.34 -17.67 -26.86
N LYS A 355 2.56 -18.19 -27.03
CA LYS A 355 3.47 -18.43 -25.91
C LYS A 355 4.00 -17.11 -25.38
N ILE A 356 3.97 -16.94 -24.07
CA ILE A 356 4.56 -15.79 -23.38
C ILE A 356 6.00 -16.14 -23.04
N SER A 357 6.94 -15.32 -23.49
CA SER A 357 8.36 -15.48 -23.16
C SER A 357 8.63 -15.15 -21.68
N SER A 358 9.75 -15.68 -21.16
CA SER A 358 10.16 -15.39 -19.77
C SER A 358 10.39 -13.89 -19.51
N ASP A 359 10.80 -13.16 -20.54
CA ASP A 359 11.07 -11.72 -20.46
C ASP A 359 9.77 -10.92 -20.44
N GLU A 360 8.82 -11.28 -21.31
CA GLU A 360 7.46 -10.70 -21.31
C GLU A 360 6.74 -10.96 -19.98
N LEU A 361 6.86 -12.16 -19.40
CA LEU A 361 6.30 -12.44 -18.09
C LEU A 361 6.88 -11.51 -17.02
N THR A 362 8.19 -11.33 -17.01
CA THR A 362 8.87 -10.44 -16.06
C THR A 362 8.40 -8.99 -16.23
N GLU A 363 8.28 -8.53 -17.48
CA GLU A 363 7.73 -7.20 -17.79
C GLU A 363 6.27 -7.06 -17.36
N MET A 364 5.45 -8.09 -17.58
CA MET A 364 4.05 -8.14 -17.13
C MET A 364 3.93 -8.10 -15.60
N GLY A 365 4.81 -8.78 -14.86
CA GLY A 365 4.85 -8.70 -13.40
C GLY A 365 5.25 -7.32 -12.90
N LEU A 366 6.31 -6.76 -13.48
CA LEU A 366 6.81 -5.43 -13.12
C LEU A 366 5.77 -4.34 -13.43
N THR A 367 5.06 -4.45 -14.56
CA THR A 367 3.99 -3.52 -14.92
C THR A 367 2.79 -3.65 -14.01
N SER A 368 2.36 -4.87 -13.64
CA SER A 368 1.30 -5.10 -12.65
C SER A 368 1.66 -4.54 -11.27
N GLN A 369 2.88 -4.82 -10.78
CA GLN A 369 3.36 -4.28 -9.50
C GLN A 369 3.46 -2.74 -9.53
N LYS A 370 3.97 -2.17 -10.63
CA LYS A 370 4.04 -0.72 -10.82
C LYS A 370 2.65 -0.09 -10.83
N LYS A 371 1.69 -0.72 -11.50
CA LYS A 371 0.31 -0.24 -11.53
C LYS A 371 -0.32 -0.28 -10.14
N GLN A 372 -0.22 -1.40 -9.43
CA GLN A 372 -0.71 -1.51 -8.06
C GLN A 372 -0.06 -0.46 -7.14
N THR A 373 1.25 -0.26 -7.26
CA THR A 373 1.97 0.77 -6.50
C THR A 373 1.46 2.17 -6.85
N MET A 374 1.15 2.44 -8.12
CA MET A 374 0.58 3.72 -8.55
C MET A 374 -0.84 3.92 -8.00
N ASP A 375 -1.71 2.91 -8.09
CA ASP A 375 -3.08 2.94 -7.58
C ASP A 375 -3.09 3.18 -6.06
N ASP A 376 -2.17 2.54 -5.32
CA ASP A 376 -1.96 2.76 -3.88
C ASP A 376 -1.50 4.19 -3.59
N LEU A 377 -0.53 4.72 -4.37
CA LEU A 377 -0.05 6.10 -4.23
C LEU A 377 -1.14 7.13 -4.55
N GLU A 378 -1.96 6.91 -5.57
CA GLU A 378 -3.07 7.80 -5.94
C GLU A 378 -4.14 7.85 -4.85
N ARG A 379 -4.54 6.69 -4.33
CA ARG A 379 -5.50 6.62 -3.20
C ARG A 379 -5.01 7.44 -2.02
N GLU A 380 -3.72 7.36 -1.77
CA GLU A 380 -3.08 7.97 -0.62
C GLU A 380 -2.84 9.48 -0.79
N ILE A 381 -2.49 9.93 -2.00
CA ILE A 381 -2.54 11.36 -2.34
C ILE A 381 -3.94 11.91 -2.04
N GLY A 382 -5.00 11.19 -2.44
CA GLY A 382 -6.38 11.58 -2.13
C GLY A 382 -6.67 11.70 -0.62
N LYS A 383 -6.12 10.80 0.21
CA LYS A 383 -6.24 10.88 1.68
C LYS A 383 -5.51 12.08 2.26
N LEU A 384 -4.27 12.31 1.83
CA LEU A 384 -3.46 13.44 2.28
C LEU A 384 -4.08 14.78 1.87
N GLU A 385 -4.68 14.85 0.68
CA GLU A 385 -5.44 16.02 0.23
C GLU A 385 -6.66 16.27 1.12
N ALA A 386 -7.43 15.21 1.46
CA ALA A 386 -8.56 15.31 2.38
C ALA A 386 -8.13 15.78 3.78
N GLU A 387 -7.02 15.26 4.32
CA GLU A 387 -6.49 15.68 5.62
C GLU A 387 -5.99 17.13 5.61
N LYS A 388 -5.30 17.55 4.54
CA LYS A 388 -4.89 18.95 4.35
C LYS A 388 -6.08 19.90 4.38
N ILE A 389 -7.19 19.53 3.74
CA ILE A 389 -8.44 20.31 3.77
C ILE A 389 -8.95 20.41 5.21
N ARG A 390 -9.02 19.29 5.95
CA ARG A 390 -9.45 19.27 7.36
C ARG A 390 -8.60 20.21 8.23
N LEU A 391 -7.27 20.07 8.17
CA LEU A 391 -6.35 20.90 8.95
C LEU A 391 -6.46 22.39 8.60
N THR A 392 -6.75 22.72 7.34
CA THR A 392 -6.98 24.11 6.91
C THR A 392 -8.24 24.69 7.54
N VAL A 393 -9.31 23.89 7.65
CA VAL A 393 -10.55 24.28 8.33
C VAL A 393 -10.28 24.50 9.83
N ASP A 394 -9.61 23.56 10.49
CA ASP A 394 -9.29 23.65 11.92
C ASP A 394 -8.42 24.88 12.24
N LEU A 395 -7.44 25.18 11.38
CA LEU A 395 -6.60 26.36 11.51
C LEU A 395 -7.41 27.66 11.40
N ASN A 396 -8.35 27.73 10.45
CA ASN A 396 -9.21 28.90 10.28
C ASN A 396 -10.17 29.07 11.46
N HIS A 397 -10.68 27.97 12.01
CA HIS A 397 -11.48 27.99 13.23
C HIS A 397 -10.67 28.55 14.41
N THR A 398 -9.47 28.02 14.65
CA THR A 398 -8.56 28.48 15.71
C THR A 398 -8.16 29.96 15.55
N LYS A 399 -7.99 30.45 14.31
CA LYS A 399 -7.72 31.88 14.05
C LYS A 399 -8.91 32.76 14.44
N THR A 400 -10.13 32.28 14.20
CA THR A 400 -11.36 32.99 14.57
C THR A 400 -11.49 33.07 16.08
N GLU A 401 -11.32 31.95 16.79
CA GLU A 401 -11.35 31.92 18.26
C GLU A 401 -10.29 32.85 18.87
N ASN A 402 -9.06 32.83 18.35
CA ASN A 402 -8.01 33.73 18.81
C ASN A 402 -8.34 35.21 18.57
N HIS A 403 -9.04 35.53 17.47
CA HIS A 403 -9.49 36.88 17.20
C HIS A 403 -10.57 37.33 18.20
N GLU A 404 -11.49 36.43 18.58
CA GLU A 404 -12.51 36.69 19.60
C GLU A 404 -11.90 36.85 20.99
N LEU A 405 -10.96 35.99 21.38
CA LEU A 405 -10.23 36.12 22.65
C LEU A 405 -9.48 37.45 22.73
N LYS A 406 -8.85 37.91 21.63
CA LYS A 406 -8.21 39.23 21.57
C LYS A 406 -9.21 40.37 21.81
N LYS A 407 -10.43 40.28 21.28
CA LYS A 407 -11.49 41.26 21.53
C LYS A 407 -11.90 41.27 23.01
N GLU A 408 -12.05 40.10 23.61
CA GLU A 408 -12.44 40.00 25.04
C GLU A 408 -11.33 40.51 25.98
N ILE A 409 -10.06 40.19 25.69
CA ILE A 409 -8.91 40.74 26.43
C ILE A 409 -8.90 42.27 26.35
N GLU A 410 -9.13 42.86 25.18
CA GLU A 410 -9.18 44.31 25.01
C GLU A 410 -10.36 44.95 25.76
N LYS A 411 -11.51 44.27 25.80
CA LYS A 411 -12.66 44.70 26.60
C LYS A 411 -12.36 44.69 28.09
N LEU A 412 -11.74 43.62 28.60
CA LEU A 412 -11.32 43.52 30.00
C LEU A 412 -10.26 44.57 30.35
N ARG A 413 -9.34 44.88 29.42
CA ARG A 413 -8.34 45.95 29.59
C ARG A 413 -9.00 47.30 29.82
N ARG A 414 -10.03 47.66 29.03
CA ARG A 414 -10.79 48.91 29.20
C ARG A 414 -11.52 48.97 30.54
N VAL A 415 -12.13 47.86 30.97
CA VAL A 415 -12.77 47.76 32.30
C VAL A 415 -11.73 47.95 33.41
N GLY A 416 -10.53 47.38 33.26
CA GLY A 416 -9.41 47.59 34.18
C GLY A 416 -9.00 49.07 34.29
N GLU A 417 -8.86 49.76 33.15
CA GLU A 417 -8.55 51.19 33.11
C GLU A 417 -9.64 52.05 33.77
N GLU A 418 -10.92 51.71 33.57
CA GLU A 418 -12.05 52.40 34.19
C GLU A 418 -12.10 52.19 35.71
N ASN A 419 -11.88 50.96 36.17
CA ASN A 419 -11.79 50.65 37.60
C ASN A 419 -10.64 51.39 38.29
N GLU A 420 -9.50 51.55 37.61
CA GLU A 420 -8.37 52.31 38.16
C GLU A 420 -8.69 53.81 38.26
N LYS A 421 -9.38 54.38 37.27
CA LYS A 421 -9.88 55.77 37.36
C LYS A 421 -10.84 55.95 38.54
N LEU A 422 -11.76 55.02 38.75
CA LEU A 422 -12.70 55.05 39.87
C LEU A 422 -11.98 54.95 41.23
N ARG A 423 -10.92 54.12 41.33
CA ARG A 423 -10.09 54.04 42.55
C ARG A 423 -9.40 55.36 42.88
N ILE A 424 -8.84 56.03 41.87
CA ILE A 424 -8.21 57.35 42.06
C ILE A 424 -9.26 58.35 42.54
N GLN A 425 -10.44 58.40 41.91
CA GLN A 425 -11.53 59.29 42.32
C GLN A 425 -12.02 59.01 43.75
N LEU A 426 -12.12 57.74 44.14
CA LEU A 426 -12.49 57.36 45.51
C LEU A 426 -11.43 57.81 46.53
N ALA A 427 -10.14 57.64 46.21
CA ALA A 427 -9.05 58.10 47.07
C ALA A 427 -9.06 59.63 47.24
N ASP A 428 -9.33 60.39 46.18
CA ASP A 428 -9.48 61.84 46.24
C ASP A 428 -10.71 62.25 47.07
N ALA A 429 -11.85 61.56 46.91
CA ALA A 429 -13.04 61.80 47.73
C ALA A 429 -12.79 61.56 49.23
N GLN A 430 -12.09 60.47 49.57
CA GLN A 430 -11.70 60.17 50.95
C GLN A 430 -10.77 61.23 51.55
N ARG A 431 -9.83 61.77 50.75
CA ARG A 431 -8.96 62.89 51.18
C ARG A 431 -9.77 64.14 51.49
N LEU A 432 -10.71 64.50 50.64
CA LEU A 432 -11.60 65.66 50.85
C LEU A 432 -12.48 65.49 52.08
N GLU A 433 -12.99 64.27 52.33
CA GLU A 433 -13.78 63.96 53.52
C GLU A 433 -12.96 64.12 54.81
N GLU A 434 -11.72 63.63 54.81
CA GLU A 434 -10.77 63.77 55.91
C GLU A 434 -10.39 65.24 56.17
N GLU A 435 -10.16 66.03 55.12
CA GLU A 435 -9.91 67.48 55.22
C GLU A 435 -11.12 68.22 55.81
N ASN A 436 -12.32 67.90 55.35
CA ASN A 436 -13.56 68.45 55.89
C ASN A 436 -13.76 68.08 57.36
N ARG A 437 -13.42 66.86 57.77
CA ARG A 437 -13.46 66.45 59.19
C ARG A 437 -12.53 67.31 60.03
N LYS A 438 -11.27 67.48 59.60
CA LYS A 438 -10.28 68.34 60.30
C LYS A 438 -10.72 69.80 60.38
N LEU A 439 -11.36 70.32 59.32
CA LEU A 439 -11.92 71.68 59.32
C LEU A 439 -13.03 71.83 60.35
N LYS A 440 -13.96 70.85 60.43
CA LYS A 440 -15.01 70.84 61.46
C LYS A 440 -14.44 70.82 62.88
N GLU A 441 -13.50 69.91 63.15
CA GLU A 441 -12.81 69.84 64.45
C GLU A 441 -12.14 71.19 64.81
N ARG A 442 -11.55 71.88 63.82
CA ARG A 442 -10.91 73.18 64.04
C ARG A 442 -11.92 74.31 64.29
N ILE A 443 -13.07 74.28 63.62
CA ILE A 443 -14.17 75.22 63.89
C ILE A 443 -14.69 75.03 65.31
N GLU A 444 -14.96 73.79 65.73
CA GLU A 444 -15.41 73.49 67.09
C GLU A 444 -14.41 73.97 68.16
N GLN A 445 -13.09 73.79 67.92
CA GLN A 445 -12.05 74.31 68.82
C GLN A 445 -12.00 75.84 68.87
N LEU A 446 -12.35 76.54 67.78
CA LEU A 446 -12.43 77.99 67.75
C LEU A 446 -13.68 78.48 68.47
N GLU A 447 -14.80 77.76 68.39
CA GLU A 447 -16.04 78.09 69.12
C GLU A 447 -15.92 77.89 70.64
N GLN A 448 -15.03 77.00 71.09
CA GLN A 448 -14.74 76.77 72.51
C GLN A 448 -13.82 77.83 73.15
N LYS A 449 -13.12 78.63 72.34
CA LYS A 449 -12.23 79.72 72.79
C LYS A 449 -12.97 81.04 72.84
#